data_AF-A0A8C3VGY4-F1
#
_entry.id   AF-A0A8C3VGY4-F1
#
_cell.length_a   1.000
_cell.length_b   1.000
_cell.length_c   1.000
_cell.angle_alpha   90.00
_cell.angle_beta   90.00
_cell.angle_gamma   90.00
#
_symmetry.space_group_name_H-M   'P 1'
#
loop_
_entity.id
_entity.type
_entity.pdbx_description
1 polymer ?
#
loop_
_entity_poly.entity_id
_entity_poly.type
_entity_poly.pdbx_seq_one_letter_code
_entity_poly.pdbx_strand_id
1 'polypeptide(L)'
;MDIGTTSKEKCQKVWLATGPRQNNGVFYEIRTYDVKPAKMKEFLETINKYLHIRTAHSELVGFWYSELGAMNKVFHIWKYDNFAHRSAVRHALANDKEWQGKLISVILPLIEKQHNEVAYLVPWCQLGKPPKEGGVYEWVTFQMKPGGPALWGEAFRASINAHINTGYTRLIGVFHTEYGFLNTVHVLWWNESPDHRAAGRHSAHEDARVVAAVRDSVRFLESQQNVLLIPLRCSPLK
;
A
#
# COMPACT_ATOMS: atom_id res chain seq x y z
N MET A 1 -11.76 -44.33 -34.01
CA MET A 1 -12.02 -44.34 -32.56
C MET A 1 -10.68 -43.98 -31.93
N ASP A 2 -10.33 -42.70 -31.79
CA ASP A 2 -10.71 -41.87 -30.63
C ASP A 2 -10.71 -42.70 -29.35
N ILE A 3 -9.90 -42.41 -28.32
CA ILE A 3 -10.03 -41.18 -27.51
C ILE A 3 -8.67 -40.79 -26.91
N GLY A 4 -8.33 -39.50 -27.02
CA GLY A 4 -7.06 -38.93 -26.56
C GLY A 4 -6.89 -38.82 -25.04
N THR A 5 -5.65 -39.02 -24.59
CA THR A 5 -5.24 -38.76 -23.21
C THR A 5 -4.78 -37.31 -23.10
N THR A 6 -5.71 -36.44 -22.69
CA THR A 6 -5.42 -35.05 -22.32
C THR A 6 -4.56 -35.04 -21.05
N SER A 7 -3.29 -34.66 -21.15
CA SER A 7 -2.49 -34.29 -19.98
C SER A 7 -3.05 -32.98 -19.41
N LYS A 8 -3.87 -33.09 -18.37
CA LYS A 8 -4.24 -31.93 -17.55
C LYS A 8 -2.96 -31.40 -16.89
N GLU A 9 -2.46 -30.27 -17.39
CA GLU A 9 -1.47 -29.46 -16.70
C GLU A 9 -1.99 -29.16 -15.29
N LYS A 10 -1.34 -29.77 -14.29
CA LYS A 10 -1.52 -29.37 -12.90
C LYS A 10 -0.93 -27.97 -12.76
N CYS A 11 -1.81 -26.96 -12.79
CA CYS A 11 -1.49 -25.62 -12.32
C CYS A 11 -0.97 -25.75 -10.87
N GLN A 12 0.35 -25.65 -10.69
CA GLN A 12 0.98 -25.60 -9.39
C GLN A 12 0.46 -24.34 -8.70
N LYS A 13 -0.47 -24.52 -7.75
CA LYS A 13 -0.78 -23.48 -6.76
C LYS A 13 0.53 -23.12 -6.08
N VAL A 14 1.03 -21.91 -6.33
CA VAL A 14 2.18 -21.37 -5.62
C VAL A 14 1.69 -21.03 -4.21
N TRP A 15 2.27 -21.69 -3.21
CA TRP A 15 1.89 -21.59 -1.81
C TRP A 15 2.85 -20.63 -1.11
N LEU A 16 2.34 -19.48 -0.65
CA LEU A 16 3.11 -18.53 0.14
C LEU A 16 2.72 -18.67 1.61
N ALA A 17 3.72 -19.01 2.43
CA ALA A 17 3.54 -19.33 3.84
C ALA A 17 3.67 -18.07 4.71
N THR A 18 2.54 -17.50 5.13
CA THR A 18 2.50 -16.54 6.26
C THR A 18 1.22 -16.74 7.09
N GLY A 19 1.34 -17.30 8.30
CA GLY A 19 0.24 -17.36 9.28
C GLY A 19 -1.03 -18.09 8.78
N PRO A 20 -2.20 -17.96 9.48
CA PRO A 20 -3.42 -18.66 9.07
C PRO A 20 -3.74 -18.33 7.61
N ARG A 21 -3.64 -19.39 6.80
CA ARG A 21 -3.67 -19.44 5.33
C ARG A 21 -4.45 -18.29 4.71
N GLN A 22 -3.75 -17.38 4.04
CA GLN A 22 -4.39 -16.54 3.02
C GLN A 22 -4.80 -17.46 1.86
N ASN A 23 -6.00 -18.04 1.96
CA ASN A 23 -6.61 -18.82 0.89
C ASN A 23 -6.97 -17.95 -0.33
N ASN A 24 -6.78 -16.63 -0.24
CA ASN A 24 -7.10 -15.68 -1.28
C ASN A 24 -5.78 -15.25 -1.94
N GLY A 25 -5.60 -15.57 -3.23
CA GLY A 25 -4.40 -15.21 -4.00
C GLY A 25 -4.20 -13.70 -4.21
N VAL A 26 -5.08 -12.88 -3.64
CA VAL A 26 -5.10 -11.43 -3.76
C VAL A 26 -3.86 -10.83 -3.11
N PHE A 27 -3.17 -9.97 -3.85
CA PHE A 27 -2.08 -9.15 -3.32
C PHE A 27 -2.17 -7.71 -3.79
N TYR A 28 -1.34 -6.88 -3.18
CA TYR A 28 -1.23 -5.46 -3.45
C TYR A 28 0.15 -5.14 -3.99
N GLU A 29 0.19 -4.44 -5.12
CA GLU A 29 1.41 -3.85 -5.65
C GLU A 29 1.51 -2.42 -5.16
N ILE A 30 2.48 -2.15 -4.29
CA ILE A 30 2.78 -0.84 -3.75
C ILE A 30 3.92 -0.25 -4.57
N ARG A 31 3.73 0.95 -5.09
CA ARG A 31 4.71 1.63 -5.92
C ARG A 31 5.00 3.00 -5.39
N THR A 32 6.27 3.31 -5.29
CA THR A 32 6.77 4.60 -4.84
C THR A 32 7.72 5.13 -5.88
N TYR A 33 7.44 6.32 -6.41
CA TYR A 33 8.34 6.97 -7.36
C TYR A 33 8.89 8.26 -6.80
N ASP A 34 10.15 8.49 -7.06
CA ASP A 34 10.82 9.76 -6.81
C ASP A 34 10.69 10.56 -8.11
N VAL A 35 9.98 11.67 -8.04
CA VAL A 35 9.75 12.56 -9.18
C VAL A 35 10.78 13.68 -9.09
N LYS A 36 11.31 14.12 -10.24
CA LYS A 36 12.23 15.26 -10.28
C LYS A 36 11.54 16.48 -9.67
N PRO A 37 12.15 17.21 -8.72
CA PRO A 37 11.44 18.27 -7.97
C PRO A 37 10.75 19.31 -8.85
N ALA A 38 11.45 19.81 -9.89
CA ALA A 38 10.90 20.78 -10.83
C ALA A 38 9.76 20.23 -11.73
N LYS A 39 9.53 18.92 -11.71
CA LYS A 39 8.57 18.20 -12.58
C LYS A 39 7.36 17.66 -11.83
N MET A 40 7.28 17.82 -10.51
CA MET A 40 6.16 17.29 -9.72
C MET A 40 4.80 17.79 -10.21
N LYS A 41 4.66 19.09 -10.50
CA LYS A 41 3.41 19.65 -11.01
C LYS A 41 2.97 19.00 -12.34
N GLU A 42 3.88 18.94 -13.30
CA GLU A 42 3.66 18.32 -14.62
C GLU A 42 3.28 16.84 -14.48
N PHE A 43 3.95 16.11 -13.59
CA PHE A 43 3.65 14.72 -13.29
C PHE A 43 2.22 14.55 -12.74
N LEU A 44 1.84 15.33 -11.72
CA LEU A 44 0.53 15.23 -11.08
C LEU A 44 -0.62 15.61 -12.03
N GLU A 45 -0.44 16.63 -12.87
CA GLU A 45 -1.43 17.02 -13.88
C GLU A 45 -1.64 15.90 -14.91
N THR A 46 -0.54 15.29 -15.37
CA THR A 46 -0.57 14.18 -16.33
C THR A 46 -1.26 12.95 -15.74
N ILE A 47 -0.97 12.59 -14.49
CA ILE A 47 -1.65 11.49 -13.79
C ILE A 47 -3.14 11.77 -13.64
N ASN A 48 -3.54 12.94 -13.12
CA ASN A 48 -4.97 13.26 -12.93
C ASN A 48 -5.75 13.21 -14.26
N LYS A 49 -5.11 13.55 -15.38
CA LYS A 49 -5.75 13.54 -16.69
C LYS A 49 -5.91 12.13 -17.28
N TYR A 50 -4.90 11.28 -17.18
CA TYR A 50 -4.84 10.04 -17.97
C TYR A 50 -4.78 8.74 -17.16
N LEU A 51 -4.77 8.79 -15.82
CA LEU A 51 -4.74 7.57 -14.99
C LEU A 51 -5.93 6.64 -15.25
N HIS A 52 -7.06 7.19 -15.70
CA HIS A 52 -8.27 6.44 -16.04
C HIS A 52 -8.00 5.32 -17.08
N ILE A 53 -7.02 5.51 -17.95
CA ILE A 53 -6.60 4.52 -18.94
C ILE A 53 -6.13 3.25 -18.22
N ARG A 54 -5.30 3.36 -17.17
CA ARG A 54 -4.83 2.18 -16.41
C ARG A 54 -5.90 1.63 -15.47
N THR A 55 -6.77 2.47 -14.92
CA THR A 55 -7.84 1.98 -14.04
C THR A 55 -8.90 1.17 -14.79
N ALA A 56 -8.99 1.30 -16.12
CA ALA A 56 -9.77 0.39 -16.96
C ALA A 56 -9.19 -1.04 -17.03
N HIS A 57 -7.89 -1.22 -16.74
CA HIS A 57 -7.22 -2.52 -16.74
C HIS A 57 -6.97 -3.09 -15.34
N SER A 58 -6.91 -2.26 -14.30
CA SER A 58 -6.55 -2.69 -12.95
C SER A 58 -7.19 -1.86 -11.84
N GLU A 59 -7.52 -2.51 -10.73
CA GLU A 59 -8.12 -1.87 -9.57
C GLU A 59 -7.08 -1.03 -8.82
N LEU A 60 -7.28 0.29 -8.82
CA LEU A 60 -6.51 1.23 -8.02
C LEU A 60 -7.12 1.30 -6.61
N VAL A 61 -6.30 1.05 -5.58
CA VAL A 61 -6.70 1.26 -4.20
C VAL A 61 -6.58 2.74 -3.85
N GLY A 62 -5.45 3.37 -4.19
CA GLY A 62 -5.29 4.81 -4.03
C GLY A 62 -3.98 5.33 -4.60
N PHE A 63 -3.92 6.65 -4.77
CA PHE A 63 -2.78 7.39 -5.30
C PHE A 63 -2.59 8.68 -4.49
N TRP A 64 -1.37 8.90 -4.01
CA TRP A 64 -1.00 10.05 -3.19
C TRP A 64 0.33 10.66 -3.65
N TYR A 65 0.56 11.91 -3.26
CA TYR A 65 1.90 12.50 -3.22
C TYR A 65 2.30 12.81 -1.77
N SER A 66 3.60 12.85 -1.51
CA SER A 66 4.15 13.17 -0.20
C SER A 66 4.14 14.67 0.07
N GLU A 67 3.67 15.07 1.24
CA GLU A 67 3.77 16.45 1.74
C GLU A 67 4.92 16.59 2.73
N LEU A 68 4.99 15.71 3.74
CA LEU A 68 6.01 15.76 4.81
C LEU A 68 6.72 14.41 4.96
N GLY A 69 8.00 14.46 5.33
CA GLY A 69 8.83 13.28 5.63
C GLY A 69 9.57 12.68 4.43
N ALA A 70 9.05 12.84 3.21
CA ALA A 70 9.71 12.30 2.02
C ALA A 70 9.33 13.06 0.73
N MET A 71 9.69 14.34 0.63
CA MET A 71 9.29 15.24 -0.47
C MET A 71 9.60 14.69 -1.86
N ASN A 72 8.81 15.15 -2.84
CA ASN A 72 8.92 14.79 -4.25
C ASN A 72 8.66 13.31 -4.55
N LYS A 73 7.92 12.60 -3.70
CA LYS A 73 7.52 11.21 -3.93
C LYS A 73 6.03 11.10 -4.20
N VAL A 74 5.69 10.09 -4.99
CA VAL A 74 4.31 9.62 -5.15
C VAL A 74 4.18 8.17 -4.73
N PHE A 75 3.02 7.82 -4.19
CA PHE A 75 2.69 6.49 -3.68
C PHE A 75 1.41 6.04 -4.34
N HIS A 76 1.36 4.80 -4.83
CA HIS A 76 0.12 4.25 -5.34
C HIS A 76 0.05 2.74 -5.18
N ILE A 77 -1.16 2.25 -4.91
CA ILE A 77 -1.41 0.85 -4.54
C ILE A 77 -2.41 0.26 -5.53
N TRP A 78 -2.05 -0.87 -6.13
CA TRP A 78 -2.88 -1.61 -7.08
C TRP A 78 -3.23 -2.98 -6.51
N LYS A 79 -4.47 -3.41 -6.67
CA LYS A 79 -4.93 -4.72 -6.22
C LYS A 79 -4.98 -5.70 -7.39
N TYR A 80 -4.51 -6.93 -7.18
CA TYR A 80 -4.57 -8.01 -8.15
C TYR A 80 -5.06 -9.28 -7.48
N ASP A 81 -5.80 -10.11 -8.22
CA ASP A 81 -6.36 -11.36 -7.68
C ASP A 81 -5.32 -12.47 -7.51
N ASN A 82 -4.23 -12.38 -8.27
CA ASN A 82 -3.07 -13.28 -8.26
C ASN A 82 -2.03 -12.80 -9.28
N PHE A 83 -0.88 -13.49 -9.35
CA PHE A 83 0.23 -13.11 -10.22
C PHE A 83 -0.08 -13.27 -11.71
N ALA A 84 -0.92 -14.24 -12.09
CA ALA A 84 -1.34 -14.42 -13.47
C ALA A 84 -2.23 -13.26 -13.94
N HIS A 85 -3.18 -12.82 -13.11
CA HIS A 85 -3.97 -11.61 -13.36
C HIS A 85 -3.04 -10.38 -13.52
N ARG A 86 -2.08 -10.16 -12.61
CA ARG A 86 -1.11 -9.06 -12.75
C ARG A 86 -0.33 -9.13 -14.08
N SER A 87 0.16 -10.31 -14.45
CA SER A 87 0.89 -10.48 -15.71
C SER A 87 0.03 -10.18 -16.94
N ALA A 88 -1.23 -10.61 -16.94
CA ALA A 88 -2.18 -10.30 -18.01
C ALA A 88 -2.45 -8.78 -18.12
N VAL A 89 -2.67 -8.09 -17.00
CA VAL A 89 -2.82 -6.62 -16.98
C VAL A 89 -1.58 -5.93 -17.53
N ARG A 90 -0.38 -6.33 -17.09
CA ARG A 90 0.88 -5.75 -17.56
C ARG A 90 1.08 -5.96 -19.06
N HIS A 91 0.69 -7.13 -19.58
CA HIS A 91 0.71 -7.40 -21.02
C HIS A 91 -0.30 -6.53 -21.79
N ALA A 92 -1.52 -6.38 -21.28
CA ALA A 92 -2.52 -5.50 -21.89
C ALA A 92 -2.03 -4.04 -21.95
N LEU A 93 -1.51 -3.52 -20.84
CA LEU A 93 -0.95 -2.16 -20.77
C LEU A 93 0.26 -1.95 -21.69
N ALA A 94 1.09 -2.98 -21.91
CA ALA A 94 2.22 -2.89 -22.84
C ALA A 94 1.74 -2.66 -24.29
N ASN A 95 0.56 -3.19 -24.65
CA ASN A 95 -0.02 -3.08 -25.98
C ASN A 95 -1.02 -1.91 -26.13
N ASP A 96 -1.41 -1.25 -25.04
CA ASP A 96 -2.30 -0.11 -25.05
C ASP A 96 -1.57 1.16 -25.53
N LYS A 97 -1.84 1.56 -26.78
CA LYS A 97 -1.19 2.72 -27.41
C LYS A 97 -1.49 4.03 -26.70
N GLU A 98 -2.67 4.19 -26.10
CA GLU A 98 -3.00 5.41 -25.38
C GLU A 98 -2.23 5.48 -24.07
N TRP A 99 -2.14 4.37 -23.33
CA TRP A 99 -1.34 4.28 -22.12
C TRP A 99 0.14 4.58 -22.41
N GLN A 100 0.70 3.95 -23.45
CA GLN A 100 2.09 4.16 -23.84
C GLN A 100 2.35 5.60 -24.29
N GLY A 101 1.49 6.13 -25.17
CA GLY A 101 1.70 7.41 -25.84
C GLY A 101 1.28 8.64 -25.02
N LYS A 102 0.18 8.58 -24.26
CA LYS A 102 -0.35 9.73 -23.51
C LYS A 102 0.16 9.80 -22.07
N LEU A 103 0.51 8.67 -21.46
CA LEU A 103 1.02 8.64 -20.09
C LEU A 103 2.50 8.24 -20.02
N ILE A 104 2.85 7.01 -20.39
CA ILE A 104 4.18 6.44 -20.12
C ILE A 104 5.31 7.28 -20.75
N SER A 105 5.18 7.65 -22.02
CA SER A 105 6.17 8.48 -22.73
C SER A 105 6.39 9.85 -22.05
N VAL A 106 5.35 10.40 -21.42
CA VAL A 106 5.37 11.70 -20.74
C VAL A 106 5.92 11.57 -19.33
N ILE A 107 5.47 10.58 -18.54
CA ILE A 107 5.83 10.49 -17.12
C ILE A 107 7.20 9.89 -16.87
N LEU A 108 7.67 8.97 -17.71
CA LEU A 108 8.96 8.27 -17.46
C LEU A 108 10.15 9.25 -17.39
N PRO A 109 10.29 10.25 -18.29
CA PRO A 109 11.36 11.24 -18.19
C PRO A 109 11.30 12.12 -16.93
N LEU A 110 10.13 12.22 -16.27
CA LEU A 110 9.92 13.03 -15.07
C LEU A 110 10.31 12.28 -13.79
N ILE A 111 10.43 10.96 -13.85
CA ILE A 111 10.76 10.10 -12.72
C ILE A 111 12.29 9.93 -12.63
N GLU A 112 12.81 10.02 -11.40
CA GLU A 112 14.20 9.76 -11.07
C GLU A 112 14.41 8.30 -10.63
N LYS A 113 13.53 7.80 -9.77
CA LYS A 113 13.61 6.43 -9.22
C LYS A 113 12.24 5.80 -9.12
N GLN A 114 12.18 4.49 -9.36
CA GLN A 114 10.99 3.67 -9.14
C GLN A 114 11.28 2.57 -8.14
N HIS A 115 10.40 2.41 -7.16
CA HIS A 115 10.38 1.29 -6.22
C HIS A 115 9.04 0.57 -6.35
N ASN A 116 9.08 -0.76 -6.31
CA ASN A 116 7.90 -1.60 -6.47
C ASN A 116 7.97 -2.78 -5.51
N GLU A 117 6.93 -2.91 -4.69
CA GLU A 117 6.79 -3.95 -3.69
C GLU A 117 5.51 -4.74 -3.96
N VAL A 118 5.53 -6.02 -3.62
CA VAL A 118 4.33 -6.85 -3.54
C VAL A 118 4.11 -7.16 -2.07
N ALA A 119 2.89 -6.92 -1.60
CA ALA A 119 2.52 -7.12 -0.23
C ALA A 119 1.14 -7.74 -0.11
N TYR A 120 0.92 -8.42 1.01
CA TYR A 120 -0.37 -8.98 1.38
C TYR A 120 -1.01 -8.16 2.50
N LEU A 121 -2.34 -8.04 2.47
CA LEU A 121 -3.08 -7.47 3.60
C LEU A 121 -3.06 -8.48 4.74
N VAL A 122 -2.63 -8.07 5.94
CA VAL A 122 -2.59 -9.00 7.09
C VAL A 122 -3.99 -9.58 7.38
N PRO A 123 -4.12 -10.84 7.82
CA PRO A 123 -5.42 -11.55 7.86
C PRO A 123 -6.52 -10.89 8.71
N TRP A 124 -6.13 -10.10 9.71
CA TRP A 124 -7.05 -9.41 10.62
C TRP A 124 -7.42 -8.00 10.17
N CYS A 125 -6.88 -7.53 9.05
CA CYS A 125 -7.17 -6.22 8.47
C CYS A 125 -8.05 -6.38 7.23
N GLN A 126 -9.03 -5.50 7.08
CA GLN A 126 -9.76 -5.30 5.83
C GLN A 126 -9.46 -3.89 5.32
N LEU A 127 -9.47 -3.70 4.00
CA LEU A 127 -9.28 -2.36 3.44
C LEU A 127 -10.43 -1.44 3.89
N GLY A 128 -10.05 -0.41 4.64
CA GLY A 128 -10.94 0.65 5.08
C GLY A 128 -11.23 1.68 4.00
N LYS A 129 -12.19 2.55 4.29
CA LYS A 129 -12.49 3.76 3.53
C LYS A 129 -12.36 4.97 4.46
N PRO A 130 -11.98 6.15 3.94
CA PRO A 130 -12.05 7.37 4.72
C PRO A 130 -13.51 7.61 5.17
N PRO A 131 -13.72 8.19 6.35
CA PRO A 131 -15.07 8.45 6.86
C PRO A 131 -15.78 9.60 6.11
N LYS A 132 -15.02 10.44 5.42
CA LYS A 132 -15.51 11.55 4.59
C LYS A 132 -14.48 11.87 3.49
N GLU A 133 -14.91 12.57 2.45
CA GLU A 133 -13.98 13.10 1.43
C GLU A 133 -13.01 14.11 2.05
N GLY A 134 -11.82 14.17 1.50
CA GLY A 134 -10.70 14.99 1.96
C GLY A 134 -9.88 14.34 3.07
N GLY A 135 -9.23 15.18 3.86
CA GLY A 135 -8.28 14.75 4.87
C GLY A 135 -6.92 14.38 4.31
N VAL A 136 -6.09 13.81 5.17
CA VAL A 136 -4.69 13.46 4.90
C VAL A 136 -4.41 12.03 5.31
N TYR A 137 -3.44 11.43 4.65
CA TYR A 137 -3.03 10.05 4.93
C TYR A 137 -1.67 10.04 5.61
N GLU A 138 -1.46 9.03 6.44
CA GLU A 138 -0.15 8.73 6.99
C GLU A 138 0.25 7.33 6.55
N TRP A 139 1.37 7.24 5.83
CA TRP A 139 2.02 5.98 5.50
C TRP A 139 3.13 5.73 6.50
N VAL A 140 2.98 4.69 7.31
CA VAL A 140 3.98 4.30 8.31
C VAL A 140 4.60 2.98 7.88
N THR A 141 5.93 2.95 7.80
CA THR A 141 6.69 1.75 7.49
C THR A 141 7.40 1.28 8.74
N PHE A 142 7.16 0.03 9.12
CA PHE A 142 7.79 -0.68 10.21
C PHE A 142 8.70 -1.75 9.65
N GLN A 143 9.99 -1.71 9.99
CA GLN A 143 10.89 -2.82 9.75
C GLN A 143 10.85 -3.75 10.95
N MET A 144 10.27 -4.93 10.77
CA MET A 144 10.12 -5.92 11.83
C MET A 144 11.33 -6.85 11.89
N LYS A 145 11.59 -7.40 13.07
CA LYS A 145 12.52 -8.51 13.26
C LYS A 145 12.07 -9.73 12.44
N PRO A 146 13.01 -10.47 11.83
CA PRO A 146 12.70 -11.73 11.16
C PRO A 146 12.01 -12.73 12.10
N GLY A 147 11.15 -13.58 11.54
CA GLY A 147 10.29 -14.51 12.29
C GLY A 147 8.81 -14.43 11.88
N GLY A 148 8.47 -13.41 11.07
CA GLY A 148 7.16 -13.26 10.45
C GLY A 148 6.02 -12.95 11.43
N PRO A 149 4.77 -12.90 10.94
CA PRO A 149 3.62 -12.52 11.74
C PRO A 149 3.35 -13.43 12.95
N ALA A 150 3.86 -14.65 12.97
CA ALA A 150 3.74 -15.53 14.15
C ALA A 150 4.50 -14.99 15.36
N LEU A 151 5.59 -14.25 15.13
CA LEU A 151 6.41 -13.66 16.19
C LEU A 151 5.83 -12.34 16.71
N TRP A 152 5.45 -11.43 15.80
CA TRP A 152 5.09 -10.06 16.15
C TRP A 152 3.61 -9.72 15.96
N GLY A 153 2.84 -10.58 15.27
CA GLY A 153 1.51 -10.24 14.76
C GLY A 153 0.48 -9.92 15.83
N GLU A 154 0.48 -10.63 16.95
CA GLU A 154 -0.46 -10.38 18.06
C GLU A 154 -0.16 -9.05 18.74
N ALA A 155 1.09 -8.82 19.16
CA ALA A 155 1.52 -7.58 19.80
C ALA A 155 1.35 -6.36 18.86
N PHE A 156 1.67 -6.52 17.58
CA PHE A 156 1.49 -5.47 16.59
C PHE A 156 0.00 -5.16 16.37
N ARG A 157 -0.86 -6.18 16.25
CA ARG A 157 -2.31 -5.97 16.15
C ARG A 157 -2.85 -5.24 17.39
N ALA A 158 -2.39 -5.59 18.58
CA ALA A 158 -2.80 -4.93 19.81
C ALA A 158 -2.42 -3.43 19.81
N SER A 159 -1.21 -3.08 19.35
CA SER A 159 -0.78 -1.68 19.26
C SER A 159 -1.58 -0.88 18.22
N ILE A 160 -1.91 -1.48 17.07
CA ILE A 160 -2.78 -0.87 16.05
C ILE A 160 -4.19 -0.64 16.61
N ASN A 161 -4.78 -1.64 17.27
CA ASN A 161 -6.11 -1.52 17.89
C ASN A 161 -6.15 -0.47 19.00
N ALA A 162 -5.09 -0.36 19.80
CA ALA A 162 -5.01 0.67 20.83
C ALA A 162 -5.10 2.08 20.23
N HIS A 163 -4.43 2.34 19.10
CA HIS A 163 -4.56 3.60 18.37
C HIS A 163 -5.97 3.77 17.77
N ILE A 164 -6.56 2.74 17.17
CA ILE A 164 -7.94 2.81 16.65
C ILE A 164 -8.92 3.23 17.75
N ASN A 165 -8.78 2.67 18.96
CA ASN A 165 -9.67 2.92 20.08
C ASN A 165 -9.59 4.35 20.65
N THR A 166 -8.57 5.13 20.30
CA THR A 166 -8.49 6.55 20.65
C THR A 166 -9.41 7.42 19.79
N GLY A 167 -9.81 6.95 18.62
CA GLY A 167 -10.73 7.67 17.72
C GLY A 167 -10.12 8.79 16.87
N TYR A 168 -8.86 9.19 17.06
CA TYR A 168 -8.27 10.31 16.29
C TYR A 168 -7.88 9.93 14.85
N THR A 169 -7.81 8.64 14.54
CA THR A 169 -7.34 8.15 13.24
C THR A 169 -8.19 6.98 12.74
N ARG A 170 -8.24 6.81 11.42
CA ARG A 170 -8.94 5.71 10.77
C ARG A 170 -7.94 4.79 10.09
N LEU A 171 -7.93 3.52 10.47
CA LEU A 171 -7.14 2.50 9.77
C LEU A 171 -7.71 2.26 8.37
N ILE A 172 -6.83 2.31 7.35
CA ILE A 172 -7.18 2.02 5.95
C ILE A 172 -6.60 0.67 5.53
N GLY A 173 -5.37 0.34 5.91
CA GLY A 173 -4.78 -0.94 5.54
C GLY A 173 -3.49 -1.24 6.29
N VAL A 174 -3.21 -2.54 6.45
CA VAL A 174 -1.96 -3.05 7.00
C VAL A 174 -1.40 -4.10 6.05
N PHE A 175 -0.28 -3.80 5.42
CA PHE A 175 0.33 -4.59 4.35
C PHE A 175 1.66 -5.17 4.82
N HIS A 176 1.91 -6.44 4.56
CA HIS A 176 3.16 -7.13 4.87
C HIS A 176 3.85 -7.57 3.59
N THR A 177 5.13 -7.22 3.42
CA THR A 177 5.86 -7.42 2.16
C THR A 177 6.15 -8.90 1.88
N GLU A 178 5.97 -9.27 0.62
CA GLU A 178 6.37 -10.55 0.03
C GLU A 178 7.57 -10.35 -0.91
N TYR A 179 7.53 -9.32 -1.76
CA TYR A 179 8.64 -8.90 -2.59
C TYR A 179 8.97 -7.44 -2.33
N GLY A 180 10.27 -7.13 -2.25
CA GLY A 180 10.79 -5.84 -1.83
C GLY A 180 11.74 -6.01 -0.65
N PHE A 181 11.77 -5.04 0.25
CA PHE A 181 12.46 -5.23 1.53
C PHE A 181 11.61 -6.13 2.43
N LEU A 182 12.19 -7.24 2.91
CA LEU A 182 11.45 -8.27 3.64
C LEU A 182 11.27 -7.92 5.11
N ASN A 183 10.25 -8.51 5.73
CA ASN A 183 9.82 -8.21 7.10
C ASN A 183 9.37 -6.75 7.27
N THR A 184 8.91 -6.12 6.19
CA THR A 184 8.40 -4.76 6.21
C THR A 184 6.88 -4.80 6.34
N VAL A 185 6.35 -4.03 7.29
CA VAL A 185 4.91 -3.82 7.47
C VAL A 185 4.61 -2.36 7.20
N HIS A 186 3.70 -2.10 6.26
CA HIS A 186 3.18 -0.78 5.99
C HIS A 186 1.79 -0.62 6.59
N VAL A 187 1.56 0.50 7.27
CA VAL A 187 0.25 0.88 7.77
C VAL A 187 -0.16 2.18 7.13
N LEU A 188 -1.34 2.18 6.50
CA LEU A 188 -1.96 3.35 5.94
C LEU A 188 -3.09 3.81 6.85
N TRP A 189 -2.97 5.03 7.36
CA TRP A 189 -3.96 5.70 8.18
C TRP A 189 -4.57 6.88 7.44
N TRP A 190 -5.82 7.19 7.74
CA TRP A 190 -6.47 8.45 7.37
C TRP A 190 -6.66 9.30 8.63
N ASN A 191 -6.49 10.61 8.47
CA ASN A 191 -6.74 11.61 9.50
C ASN A 191 -7.45 12.83 8.89
N GLU A 192 -8.22 13.54 9.70
CA GLU A 192 -8.98 14.71 9.23
C GLU A 192 -8.09 15.86 8.73
N SER A 193 -6.97 16.10 9.40
CA SER A 193 -5.98 17.10 9.01
C SER A 193 -4.61 16.75 9.60
N PRO A 194 -3.52 17.39 9.14
CA PRO A 194 -2.20 17.22 9.76
C PRO A 194 -2.21 17.58 11.25
N ASP A 195 -2.92 18.65 11.62
CA ASP A 195 -3.03 19.12 13.01
C ASP A 195 -3.85 18.18 13.88
N HIS A 196 -4.99 17.67 13.37
CA HIS A 196 -5.79 16.66 14.07
C HIS A 196 -4.97 15.41 14.34
N ARG A 197 -4.19 14.97 13.34
CA ARG A 197 -3.26 13.85 13.49
C ARG A 197 -2.20 14.13 14.55
N ALA A 198 -1.65 15.34 14.61
CA ALA A 198 -0.60 15.71 15.56
C ALA A 198 -1.15 15.74 17.00
N ALA A 199 -2.30 16.39 17.22
CA ALA A 199 -2.97 16.45 18.52
C ALA A 199 -3.39 15.06 19.02
N GLY A 200 -3.95 14.23 18.12
CA GLY A 200 -4.32 12.87 18.44
C GLY A 200 -3.13 11.99 18.83
N ARG A 201 -2.01 12.12 18.10
CA ARG A 201 -0.75 11.42 18.46
C ARG A 201 -0.19 11.86 19.80
N HIS A 202 -0.22 13.15 20.10
CA HIS A 202 0.21 13.67 21.40
C HIS A 202 -0.62 13.07 22.53
N SER A 203 -1.95 13.07 22.40
CA SER A 203 -2.85 12.46 23.37
C SER A 203 -2.60 10.94 23.52
N ALA A 204 -2.34 10.25 22.41
CA ALA A 204 -2.02 8.82 22.41
C ALA A 204 -0.70 8.47 23.11
N HIS A 205 0.24 9.42 23.22
CA HIS A 205 1.48 9.23 24.01
C HIS A 205 1.25 9.30 25.52
N GLU A 206 0.10 9.82 25.97
CA GLU A 206 -0.28 9.90 27.37
C GLU A 206 -1.32 8.83 27.76
N ASP A 207 -2.00 8.18 26.80
CA ASP A 207 -2.90 7.06 27.09
C ASP A 207 -2.11 5.80 27.49
N ALA A 208 -2.22 5.42 28.76
CA ALA A 208 -1.52 4.27 29.34
C ALA A 208 -1.77 2.95 28.58
N ARG A 209 -2.95 2.75 27.97
CA ARG A 209 -3.27 1.55 27.19
C ARG A 209 -2.51 1.53 25.87
N VAL A 210 -2.42 2.68 25.20
CA VAL A 210 -1.63 2.83 23.96
C VAL A 210 -0.16 2.62 24.27
N VAL A 211 0.36 3.28 25.32
CA VAL A 211 1.76 3.16 25.72
C VAL A 211 2.12 1.71 26.06
N ALA A 212 1.28 1.00 26.83
CA ALA A 212 1.50 -0.41 27.15
C ALA A 212 1.54 -1.29 25.89
N ALA A 213 0.55 -1.16 25.01
CA ALA A 213 0.48 -1.95 23.78
C ALA A 213 1.66 -1.67 22.83
N VAL A 214 2.07 -0.40 22.69
CA VAL A 214 3.23 -0.01 21.88
C VAL A 214 4.53 -0.55 22.47
N ARG A 215 4.69 -0.51 23.80
CA ARG A 215 5.87 -1.06 24.50
C ARG A 215 6.03 -2.56 24.24
N ASP A 216 4.94 -3.30 24.19
CA ASP A 216 5.00 -4.74 23.94
C ASP A 216 5.31 -5.02 22.46
N SER A 217 4.75 -4.22 21.54
CA SER A 217 5.01 -4.33 20.10
C SER A 217 6.43 -3.94 19.68
N VAL A 218 7.02 -2.89 20.28
CA VAL A 218 8.31 -2.31 19.83
C VAL A 218 9.49 -3.26 20.05
N ARG A 219 9.36 -4.27 20.91
CA ARG A 219 10.37 -5.33 21.12
C ARG A 219 10.72 -6.09 19.84
N PHE A 220 9.81 -6.11 18.88
CA PHE A 220 9.95 -6.77 17.58
C PHE A 220 10.30 -5.81 16.44
N LEU A 221 10.56 -4.54 16.73
CA LEU A 221 10.84 -3.51 15.73
C LEU A 221 12.34 -3.27 15.61
N GLU A 222 12.85 -3.18 14.39
CA GLU A 222 14.20 -2.71 14.07
C GLU A 222 14.21 -1.21 13.78
N SER A 223 13.27 -0.72 12.97
CA SER A 223 13.11 0.70 12.66
C SER A 223 11.69 1.07 12.28
N GLN A 224 11.35 2.35 12.38
CA GLN A 224 10.08 2.89 11.88
C GLN A 224 10.29 4.27 11.26
N GLN A 225 9.47 4.58 10.27
CA GLN A 225 9.40 5.90 9.65
C GLN A 225 8.00 6.16 9.13
N ASN A 226 7.63 7.44 8.98
CA ASN A 226 6.35 7.82 8.40
C ASN A 226 6.47 8.92 7.35
N VAL A 227 5.43 9.02 6.53
CA VAL A 227 5.27 10.05 5.51
C VAL A 227 3.83 10.54 5.55
N LEU A 228 3.65 11.86 5.54
CA LEU A 228 2.33 12.48 5.35
C LEU A 228 2.01 12.54 3.86
N LEU A 229 0.84 12.06 3.49
CA LEU A 229 0.40 11.86 2.12
C LEU A 229 -0.88 12.65 1.84
N ILE A 230 -0.97 13.24 0.64
CA ILE A 230 -2.14 13.94 0.14
C ILE A 230 -2.72 13.15 -1.03
N PRO A 231 -4.02 12.79 -1.00
CA PRO A 231 -4.63 12.02 -2.08
C PRO A 231 -4.76 12.87 -3.36
N LEU A 232 -4.55 12.25 -4.52
CA LEU A 232 -4.82 12.91 -5.80
C LEU A 232 -6.33 12.99 -6.07
N ARG A 233 -6.74 13.94 -6.92
CA ARG A 233 -8.17 14.11 -7.30
C ARG A 233 -8.75 12.88 -8.00
N CYS A 234 -7.92 12.13 -8.73
CA CYS A 234 -8.28 10.87 -9.38
C CYS A 234 -8.16 9.64 -8.45
N SER A 235 -7.73 9.81 -7.19
CA SER A 235 -7.62 8.70 -6.23
C SER A 235 -9.01 8.25 -5.76
N PRO A 236 -9.28 6.93 -5.69
CA PRO A 236 -10.52 6.40 -5.10
C PRO A 236 -10.66 6.68 -3.61
N LEU A 237 -9.53 6.88 -2.90
CA LEU A 237 -9.46 7.19 -1.48
C LEU A 237 -9.19 8.70 -1.26
N LYS A 238 -9.92 9.56 -1.97
CA LYS A 238 -9.83 11.01 -1.82
C LYS A 238 -10.75 11.57 -0.75
#